data_AF-A0A0H3PC27-F1
#
_entry.id   AF-A0A0H3PC27-F1
#
_cell.length_a   1.000
_cell.length_b   1.000
_cell.length_c   1.000
_cell.angle_alpha   90.00
_cell.angle_beta   90.00
_cell.angle_gamma   90.00
#
_symmetry.space_group_name_H-M   'P 1'
#
loop_
_entity.id
_entity.type
_entity.pdbx_description
1 polymer ?
#
loop_
_entity_poly.entity_id
_entity_poly.type
_entity_poly.pdbx_seq_one_letter_code
_entity_poly.pdbx_strand_id
1 'polypeptide(L)'
;MKKISCNFFLSDYANLFVAKVVKISKNVDESLIPSYYKEKNLEVEDFFIISDLRELVREDFSLLRDKFLANFITPNDHTYAIYGNNYTYPLPVRLKEECSYFLGDEKHYLSVYKSKEYLAMQENFIRFVFGKRIFYLLHPDSISNIIHAELELLQSENDLLNDFTSIVVKYSKTLEYEIYAFAKKVLLKACMKDPSLYDLTYNVQGKSFILKDFFTQKPNLGSIKFLLRHENIQCHLGKSLTQFINYPFSKSLTLIQEIRNEAVHAKAPSLNEVKKLRNEILGIEGVSLLKSILTHKEIS
;
A
#
# COMPACT_ATOMS: atom_id res chain seq x y z
N MET A 1 -6.36 10.76 31.49
CA MET A 1 -6.20 11.87 30.53
C MET A 1 -6.87 11.48 29.23
N LYS A 2 -7.95 12.16 28.82
CA LYS A 2 -8.51 11.99 27.47
C LYS A 2 -7.46 12.48 26.48
N LYS A 3 -6.96 11.59 25.62
CA LYS A 3 -6.04 11.93 24.54
C LYS A 3 -6.82 12.80 23.56
N ILE A 4 -6.62 14.11 23.58
CA ILE A 4 -7.24 15.02 22.60
C ILE A 4 -6.65 14.64 21.24
N SER A 5 -7.44 13.97 20.40
CA SER A 5 -7.05 13.66 19.03
C SER A 5 -7.11 14.95 18.22
N CYS A 6 -5.95 15.46 17.82
CA CYS A 6 -5.86 16.60 16.92
C CYS A 6 -6.17 16.12 15.49
N ASN A 7 -7.22 16.67 14.89
CA ASN A 7 -7.56 16.44 13.48
C ASN A 7 -7.20 17.70 12.69
N PHE A 8 -6.68 17.51 11.48
CA PHE A 8 -6.39 18.61 10.58
C PHE A 8 -7.33 18.56 9.39
N PHE A 9 -8.12 19.62 9.20
CA PHE A 9 -9.07 19.71 8.11
C PHE A 9 -8.46 20.47 6.95
N LEU A 10 -8.59 19.91 5.74
CA LEU A 10 -8.10 20.48 4.49
C LEU A 10 -9.30 20.69 3.58
N SER A 11 -9.44 21.89 3.03
CA SER A 11 -10.52 22.19 2.09
C SER A 11 -10.06 23.17 1.02
N ASP A 12 -10.57 22.95 -0.18
CA ASP A 12 -10.48 23.86 -1.33
C ASP A 12 -11.87 24.43 -1.68
N TYR A 13 -12.76 24.51 -0.69
CA TYR A 13 -14.17 24.92 -0.78
C TYR A 13 -15.13 23.91 -1.41
N ALA A 14 -14.69 23.10 -2.38
CA ALA A 14 -15.53 22.06 -3.00
C ALA A 14 -15.33 20.67 -2.36
N ASN A 15 -14.13 20.44 -1.82
CA ASN A 15 -13.71 19.20 -1.20
C ASN A 15 -13.37 19.42 0.27
N LEU A 16 -13.55 18.37 1.08
CA LEU A 16 -13.16 18.36 2.47
C LEU A 16 -12.45 17.06 2.80
N PHE A 17 -11.26 17.18 3.36
CA PHE A 17 -10.49 16.08 3.91
C PHE A 17 -10.25 16.31 5.40
N VAL A 18 -10.11 15.21 6.12
CA VAL A 18 -9.64 15.22 7.49
C VAL A 18 -8.41 14.33 7.59
N ALA A 19 -7.37 14.82 8.24
CA ALA A 19 -6.13 14.10 8.46
C ALA A 19 -5.95 13.78 9.95
N LYS A 20 -5.48 12.56 10.22
CA LYS A 20 -5.19 12.09 11.58
C LYS A 20 -3.78 12.53 11.97
N VAL A 21 -3.68 13.62 12.71
CA VAL A 21 -2.39 14.17 13.15
C VAL A 21 -1.84 13.34 14.30
N VAL A 22 -0.61 12.87 14.13
CA VAL A 22 0.13 12.12 15.16
C VAL A 22 1.02 13.04 15.97
N LYS A 23 1.64 14.02 15.29
CA LYS A 23 2.60 14.94 15.89
C LYS A 23 2.65 16.25 15.11
N ILE A 24 2.82 17.35 15.83
CA ILE A 24 3.20 18.65 15.26
C ILE A 24 4.66 18.90 15.67
N SER A 25 5.50 19.30 14.73
CA SER A 25 6.93 19.45 14.95
C SER A 25 7.48 20.63 14.17
N LYS A 26 8.38 21.42 14.77
CA LYS A 26 9.13 22.47 14.06
C LYS A 26 10.27 21.89 13.21
N ASN A 27 10.81 20.76 13.65
CA ASN A 27 11.89 20.05 12.98
C ASN A 27 11.39 18.69 12.53
N VAL A 28 11.63 18.34 11.26
CA VAL A 28 11.40 17.01 10.71
C VAL A 28 12.65 16.56 9.96
N ASP A 29 12.75 15.27 9.71
CA ASP A 29 13.80 14.73 8.85
C ASP A 29 13.75 15.44 7.49
N GLU A 30 14.85 16.08 7.10
CA GLU A 30 14.94 16.83 5.86
C GLU A 30 14.69 15.97 4.62
N SER A 31 14.89 14.65 4.71
CA SER A 31 14.58 13.72 3.62
C SER A 31 13.09 13.59 3.32
N LEU A 32 12.22 13.99 4.25
CA LEU A 32 10.76 14.02 4.07
C LEU A 32 10.28 15.32 3.43
N ILE A 33 11.13 16.35 3.40
CA ILE A 33 10.78 17.67 2.88
C ILE A 33 11.07 17.68 1.37
N PRO A 34 10.08 18.02 0.51
CA PRO A 34 10.32 18.17 -0.91
C PRO A 34 11.45 19.18 -1.20
N SER A 35 12.32 18.86 -2.17
CA SER A 35 13.52 19.65 -2.46
C SER A 35 13.21 21.13 -2.74
N TYR A 36 12.06 21.39 -3.37
CA TYR A 36 11.62 22.74 -3.72
C TYR A 36 11.47 23.68 -2.52
N TYR A 37 11.24 23.18 -1.30
CA TYR A 37 11.20 24.04 -0.10
C TYR A 37 12.55 24.70 0.14
N LYS A 38 13.64 23.94 0.01
CA LYS A 38 15.00 24.47 0.11
C LYS A 38 15.35 25.34 -1.09
N GLU A 39 15.04 24.86 -2.30
CA GLU A 39 15.35 25.59 -3.55
C GLU A 39 14.68 26.97 -3.60
N LYS A 40 13.47 27.09 -3.07
CA LYS A 40 12.70 28.34 -3.04
C LYS A 40 12.80 29.11 -1.72
N ASN A 41 13.64 28.64 -0.79
CA ASN A 41 13.79 29.21 0.55
C ASN A 41 12.44 29.46 1.25
N LEU A 42 11.54 28.46 1.20
CA LEU A 42 10.23 28.55 1.84
C LEU A 42 10.36 28.30 3.34
N GLU A 43 9.99 29.31 4.13
CA GLU A 43 9.90 29.18 5.58
C GLU A 43 8.68 28.33 5.96
N VAL A 44 8.89 27.38 6.87
CA VAL A 44 7.83 26.51 7.41
C VAL A 44 7.77 26.73 8.91
N GLU A 45 6.61 27.18 9.40
CA GLU A 45 6.37 27.42 10.83
C GLU A 45 6.26 26.10 11.60
N ASP A 46 5.45 25.17 11.09
CA ASP A 46 5.15 23.88 11.73
C ASP A 46 4.90 22.78 10.68
N PHE A 47 5.36 21.57 10.99
CA PHE A 47 5.08 20.35 10.23
C PHE A 47 4.02 19.50 10.93
N PHE A 48 2.96 19.17 10.20
CA PHE A 48 1.92 18.24 10.65
C PHE A 48 2.23 16.82 10.16
N ILE A 49 2.63 15.95 11.08
CA ILE A 49 2.89 14.54 10.77
C ILE A 49 1.57 13.79 10.89
N ILE A 50 1.06 13.31 9.76
CA ILE A 50 -0.22 12.60 9.66
C ILE A 50 -0.01 11.09 9.48
N SER A 51 -0.96 10.30 9.99
CA SER A 51 -0.95 8.83 9.84
C SER A 51 -2.01 8.30 8.87
N ASP A 52 -3.06 9.09 8.62
CA ASP A 52 -4.13 8.74 7.70
C ASP A 52 -4.80 10.02 7.19
N LEU A 53 -5.48 9.91 6.05
CA LEU A 53 -6.20 10.98 5.39
C LEU A 53 -7.53 10.41 4.89
N ARG A 54 -8.64 11.05 5.26
CA ARG A 54 -9.98 10.64 4.85
C ARG A 54 -10.64 11.75 4.06
N GLU A 55 -11.14 11.41 2.88
CA GLU A 55 -12.05 12.26 2.11
C GLU A 55 -13.45 12.19 2.72
N LEU A 56 -14.00 13.36 3.06
CA LEU A 56 -15.33 13.51 3.64
C LEU A 56 -16.34 14.01 2.61
N VAL A 57 -15.89 14.92 1.73
CA VAL A 57 -16.69 15.52 0.67
C VAL A 57 -15.84 15.64 -0.58
N ARG A 58 -16.43 15.27 -1.73
CA ARG A 58 -15.84 15.50 -3.05
C ARG A 58 -16.83 16.28 -3.92
N GLU A 59 -16.41 17.45 -4.39
CA GLU A 59 -17.14 18.30 -5.35
C GLU A 59 -18.61 18.58 -4.96
N ASP A 60 -18.92 18.66 -3.66
CA ASP A 60 -20.27 18.93 -3.15
C ASP A 60 -20.23 20.06 -2.11
N PHE A 61 -20.27 21.29 -2.63
CA PHE A 61 -20.24 22.50 -1.82
C PHE A 61 -21.40 22.58 -0.82
N SER A 62 -22.60 22.12 -1.21
CA SER A 62 -23.79 22.20 -0.35
C SER A 62 -23.63 21.30 0.86
N LEU A 63 -23.20 20.04 0.65
CA LEU A 63 -22.91 19.11 1.74
C LEU A 63 -21.80 19.63 2.65
N LEU A 64 -20.72 20.17 2.07
CA LEU A 64 -19.61 20.73 2.82
C LEU A 64 -20.06 21.86 3.74
N ARG A 65 -20.79 22.85 3.19
CA ARG A 65 -21.30 24.02 3.91
C ARG A 65 -22.29 23.62 5.01
N ASP A 66 -23.32 22.88 4.64
CA ASP A 66 -24.50 22.67 5.50
C ASP A 66 -24.26 21.62 6.59
N LYS A 67 -23.37 20.66 6.34
CA LYS A 67 -23.09 19.58 7.29
C LYS A 67 -21.79 19.78 8.06
N PHE A 68 -20.67 19.96 7.36
CA PHE A 68 -19.36 19.91 8.00
C PHE A 68 -18.96 21.27 8.58
N LEU A 69 -19.00 22.33 7.77
CA LEU A 69 -18.61 23.66 8.23
C LEU A 69 -19.59 24.24 9.24
N ALA A 70 -20.89 23.97 9.08
CA ALA A 70 -21.90 24.31 10.08
C ALA A 70 -21.60 23.69 11.46
N ASN A 71 -20.84 22.59 11.51
CA ASN A 71 -20.42 21.95 12.76
C ASN A 71 -19.14 22.57 13.37
N PHE A 72 -18.46 23.49 12.68
CA PHE A 72 -17.22 24.09 13.19
C PHE A 72 -17.51 25.38 13.95
N ILE A 73 -16.92 25.50 15.14
CA ILE A 73 -16.93 26.68 16.00
C ILE A 73 -15.53 27.28 16.00
N THR A 74 -15.44 28.56 15.61
CA THR A 74 -14.22 29.36 15.60
C THR A 74 -13.83 29.81 17.03
N PRO A 75 -12.62 30.37 17.24
CA PRO A 75 -12.21 30.85 18.57
C PRO A 75 -13.12 31.93 19.15
N ASN A 76 -13.84 32.67 18.31
CA ASN A 76 -14.78 33.72 18.72
C ASN A 76 -16.20 33.18 18.98
N ASP A 77 -16.35 31.87 19.18
CA ASP A 77 -17.64 31.17 19.38
C ASP A 77 -18.65 31.30 18.23
N HIS A 78 -18.21 31.78 17.07
CA HIS A 78 -19.03 31.84 15.86
C HIS A 78 -18.92 30.55 15.05
N THR A 79 -20.00 30.22 14.33
CA THR A 79 -19.98 29.14 13.34
C THR A 79 -19.04 29.51 12.20
N TYR A 80 -18.19 28.59 11.79
CA TYR A 80 -17.30 28.81 10.66
C TYR A 80 -18.11 29.02 9.37
N ALA A 81 -17.71 30.01 8.59
CA ALA A 81 -18.33 30.36 7.32
C ALA A 81 -17.25 30.68 6.28
N ILE A 82 -17.35 30.08 5.10
CA ILE A 82 -16.37 30.25 4.00
C ILE A 82 -16.24 31.71 3.55
N TYR A 83 -17.34 32.45 3.54
CA TYR A 83 -17.40 33.82 3.04
C TYR A 83 -17.63 34.81 4.17
N GLY A 84 -17.13 36.04 3.98
CA GLY A 84 -17.46 37.20 4.81
C GLY A 84 -16.60 37.37 6.07
N ASN A 85 -15.61 36.51 6.31
CA ASN A 85 -14.71 36.61 7.46
C ASN A 85 -13.25 36.51 7.02
N ASN A 86 -12.40 37.35 7.62
CA ASN A 86 -10.96 37.32 7.38
C ASN A 86 -10.30 36.38 8.40
N TYR A 87 -10.21 35.09 8.08
CA TYR A 87 -9.53 34.12 8.94
C TYR A 87 -8.03 34.06 8.64
N THR A 88 -7.24 33.92 9.69
CA THR A 88 -5.84 33.50 9.58
C THR A 88 -5.79 31.98 9.69
N TYR A 89 -5.17 31.33 8.70
CA TYR A 89 -4.98 29.89 8.68
C TYR A 89 -3.54 29.52 9.08
N PRO A 90 -3.33 28.36 9.75
CA PRO A 90 -4.34 27.40 10.16
C PRO A 90 -5.24 27.91 11.31
N LEU A 91 -6.56 27.76 11.17
CA LEU A 91 -7.54 28.25 12.14
C LEU A 91 -7.92 27.11 13.12
N PRO A 92 -7.68 27.24 14.44
CA PRO A 92 -8.15 26.26 15.40
C PRO A 92 -9.68 26.30 15.51
N VAL A 93 -10.32 25.15 15.33
CA VAL A 93 -11.78 25.00 15.40
C VAL A 93 -12.18 23.93 16.42
N ARG A 94 -13.32 24.13 17.08
CA ARG A 94 -14.02 23.11 17.88
C ARG A 94 -15.21 22.57 17.10
N LEU A 95 -15.59 21.31 17.34
CA LEU A 95 -16.82 20.75 16.76
C LEU A 95 -18.00 20.99 17.70
N LYS A 96 -19.18 21.36 17.17
CA LYS A 96 -20.44 21.43 17.96
C LYS A 96 -20.84 20.02 18.40
N GLU A 97 -20.76 19.07 17.47
CA GLU A 97 -20.97 17.64 17.68
C GLU A 97 -19.65 16.90 17.45
N GLU A 98 -19.18 16.18 18.47
CA GLU A 98 -17.97 15.37 18.37
C GLU A 98 -18.16 14.22 17.38
N CYS A 99 -17.29 14.19 16.37
CA CYS A 99 -17.26 13.12 15.36
C CYS A 99 -15.90 12.42 15.38
N SER A 100 -15.91 11.09 15.44
CA SER A 100 -14.70 10.29 15.29
C SER A 100 -14.54 9.82 13.84
N TYR A 101 -13.63 10.47 13.11
CA TYR A 101 -13.41 10.20 11.68
C TYR A 101 -12.54 8.96 11.41
N PHE A 102 -11.81 8.48 12.40
CA PHE A 102 -10.86 7.38 12.28
C PHE A 102 -11.16 6.30 13.31
N LEU A 103 -12.19 5.51 13.03
CA LEU A 103 -12.59 4.36 13.83
C LEU A 103 -12.03 3.07 13.21
N GLY A 104 -11.41 2.23 14.06
CA GLY A 104 -10.80 0.98 13.64
C GLY A 104 -9.45 1.14 12.93
N ASP A 105 -9.00 0.05 12.29
CA ASP A 105 -7.69 -0.06 11.62
C ASP A 105 -7.78 0.17 10.09
N GLU A 106 -8.83 0.84 9.64
CA GLU A 106 -8.98 1.23 8.23
C GLU A 106 -7.91 2.24 7.82
N LYS A 107 -7.42 2.09 6.59
CA LYS A 107 -6.49 3.02 5.95
C LYS A 107 -7.24 3.81 4.90
N HIS A 108 -7.77 4.97 5.28
CA HIS A 108 -8.67 5.77 4.43
C HIS A 108 -7.93 6.44 3.27
N TYR A 109 -6.64 6.75 3.45
CA TYR A 109 -5.83 7.41 2.42
C TYR A 109 -5.76 6.62 1.11
N LEU A 110 -6.01 5.30 1.15
CA LEU A 110 -6.05 4.44 -0.03
C LEU A 110 -7.22 4.75 -0.98
N SER A 111 -8.27 5.40 -0.44
CA SER A 111 -9.52 5.69 -1.15
C SER A 111 -9.64 7.14 -1.60
N VAL A 112 -8.73 8.02 -1.13
CA VAL A 112 -8.73 9.45 -1.46
C VAL A 112 -8.51 9.66 -2.97
N TYR A 113 -9.32 10.51 -3.59
CA TYR A 113 -9.33 10.80 -5.05
C TYR A 113 -9.56 9.59 -5.97
N LYS A 114 -10.04 8.44 -5.46
CA LYS A 114 -10.33 7.26 -6.30
C LYS A 114 -11.72 7.34 -6.92
N SER A 115 -11.88 6.79 -8.12
CA SER A 115 -13.16 6.73 -8.82
C SER A 115 -14.13 5.76 -8.15
N LYS A 116 -15.42 5.82 -8.50
CA LYS A 116 -16.43 4.92 -7.94
C LYS A 116 -16.14 3.45 -8.30
N GLU A 117 -15.67 3.20 -9.51
CA GLU A 117 -15.30 1.87 -10.02
C GLU A 117 -14.11 1.30 -9.24
N TYR A 118 -13.09 2.13 -8.98
CA TYR A 118 -11.96 1.74 -8.15
C TYR A 118 -12.40 1.37 -6.74
N LEU A 119 -13.24 2.19 -6.11
CA LEU A 119 -13.74 1.94 -4.75
C LEU A 119 -14.62 0.69 -4.68
N ALA A 120 -15.46 0.45 -5.70
CA ALA A 120 -16.26 -0.76 -5.80
C ALA A 120 -15.38 -2.01 -5.95
N MET A 121 -14.33 -1.95 -6.78
CA MET A 121 -13.37 -3.05 -6.91
C MET A 121 -12.58 -3.28 -5.62
N GLN A 122 -12.17 -2.22 -4.94
CA GLN A 122 -11.53 -2.30 -3.62
C GLN A 122 -12.42 -3.04 -2.62
N GLU A 123 -13.71 -2.69 -2.56
CA GLU A 123 -14.67 -3.34 -1.67
C GLU A 123 -14.88 -4.81 -2.03
N ASN A 124 -14.92 -5.15 -3.32
CA ASN A 124 -14.99 -6.55 -3.76
C ASN A 124 -13.79 -7.36 -3.29
N PHE A 125 -12.58 -6.81 -3.37
CA PHE A 125 -11.39 -7.47 -2.84
C PHE A 125 -11.43 -7.68 -1.33
N ILE A 126 -11.89 -6.68 -0.60
CA ILE A 126 -12.07 -6.76 0.85
C ILE A 126 -13.09 -7.85 1.19
N ARG A 127 -14.23 -7.89 0.51
CA ARG A 127 -15.32 -8.83 0.82
C ARG A 127 -15.04 -10.26 0.41
N PHE A 128 -14.54 -10.47 -0.81
CA PHE A 128 -14.53 -11.79 -1.43
C PHE A 128 -13.15 -12.46 -1.47
N VAL A 129 -12.06 -11.68 -1.39
CA VAL A 129 -10.70 -12.24 -1.55
C VAL A 129 -9.93 -12.22 -0.23
N PHE A 130 -9.70 -11.03 0.32
CA PHE A 130 -8.72 -10.87 1.41
C PHE A 130 -9.36 -10.82 2.80
N GLY A 131 -10.54 -10.22 2.93
CA GLY A 131 -10.99 -9.72 4.22
C GLY A 131 -10.25 -8.44 4.61
N LYS A 132 -10.91 -7.60 5.42
CA LYS A 132 -10.42 -6.27 5.82
C LYS A 132 -9.01 -6.29 6.43
N ARG A 133 -8.77 -7.21 7.36
CA ARG A 133 -7.48 -7.35 8.07
C ARG A 133 -6.32 -7.60 7.12
N ILE A 134 -6.43 -8.62 6.26
CA ILE A 134 -5.37 -8.99 5.32
C ILE A 134 -5.21 -7.94 4.23
N PHE A 135 -6.33 -7.36 3.76
CA PHE A 135 -6.29 -6.33 2.71
C PHE A 135 -5.42 -5.13 3.11
N TYR A 136 -5.58 -4.62 4.34
CA TYR A 136 -4.76 -3.49 4.80
C TYR A 136 -3.31 -3.85 5.16
N LEU A 137 -2.90 -5.12 5.06
CA LEU A 137 -1.48 -5.53 5.12
C LEU A 137 -0.76 -5.36 3.78
N LEU A 138 -1.49 -5.18 2.68
CA LEU A 138 -0.91 -4.92 1.36
C LEU A 138 -0.19 -3.55 1.36
N HIS A 139 0.87 -3.48 0.55
CA HIS A 139 1.49 -2.23 0.17
C HIS A 139 0.49 -1.36 -0.63
N PRO A 140 0.47 -0.02 -0.46
CA PRO A 140 -0.45 0.85 -1.19
C PRO A 140 -0.34 0.69 -2.71
N ASP A 141 0.88 0.60 -3.23
CA ASP A 141 1.10 0.37 -4.66
C ASP A 141 0.61 -1.00 -5.10
N SER A 142 0.71 -2.03 -4.25
CA SER A 142 0.13 -3.35 -4.53
C SER A 142 -1.39 -3.20 -4.72
N ILE A 143 -2.08 -2.57 -3.77
CA ILE A 143 -3.54 -2.34 -3.86
C ILE A 143 -3.92 -1.63 -5.15
N SER A 144 -3.23 -0.52 -5.46
CA SER A 144 -3.45 0.25 -6.68
C SER A 144 -3.23 -0.62 -7.93
N ASN A 145 -2.13 -1.37 -7.98
CA ASN A 145 -1.82 -2.22 -9.13
C ASN A 145 -2.86 -3.32 -9.33
N ILE A 146 -3.30 -4.02 -8.28
CA ILE A 146 -4.28 -5.12 -8.45
C ILE A 146 -5.63 -4.57 -8.91
N ILE A 147 -6.07 -3.43 -8.36
CA ILE A 147 -7.36 -2.85 -8.73
C ILE A 147 -7.35 -2.38 -10.18
N HIS A 148 -6.30 -1.65 -10.59
CA HIS A 148 -6.20 -1.23 -11.99
C HIS A 148 -6.07 -2.43 -12.95
N ALA A 149 -5.37 -3.51 -12.54
CA ALA A 149 -5.29 -4.73 -13.35
C ALA A 149 -6.67 -5.36 -13.59
N GLU A 150 -7.52 -5.49 -12.55
CA GLU A 150 -8.88 -6.01 -12.73
C GLU A 150 -9.77 -5.07 -13.54
N LEU A 151 -9.71 -3.76 -13.30
CA LEU A 151 -10.53 -2.81 -14.04
C LEU A 151 -10.20 -2.83 -15.54
N GLU A 152 -8.91 -2.86 -15.87
CA GLU A 152 -8.42 -2.98 -17.25
C GLU A 152 -8.81 -4.32 -17.87
N LEU A 153 -8.75 -5.42 -17.10
CA LEU A 153 -9.19 -6.73 -17.56
C LEU A 153 -10.67 -6.72 -17.91
N LEU A 154 -11.53 -6.19 -17.03
CA LEU A 154 -12.97 -6.09 -17.26
C LEU A 154 -13.31 -5.23 -18.50
N GLN A 155 -12.55 -4.17 -18.76
CA GLN A 155 -12.73 -3.33 -19.94
C GLN A 155 -12.27 -4.02 -21.23
N SER A 156 -11.32 -4.94 -21.14
CA SER A 156 -10.68 -5.59 -22.30
C SER A 156 -11.15 -7.02 -22.57
N GLU A 157 -12.02 -7.60 -21.74
CA GLU A 157 -12.44 -9.02 -21.86
C GLU A 157 -13.06 -9.38 -23.22
N ASN A 158 -13.61 -8.40 -23.94
CA ASN A 158 -14.22 -8.59 -25.26
C ASN A 158 -13.36 -8.09 -26.43
N ASP A 159 -12.15 -7.59 -26.17
CA ASP A 159 -11.23 -7.11 -27.21
C ASP A 159 -10.16 -8.16 -27.49
N LEU A 160 -10.33 -8.87 -28.62
CA LEU A 160 -9.42 -9.92 -29.08
C LEU A 160 -8.06 -9.41 -29.54
N LEU A 161 -7.91 -8.10 -29.78
CA LEU A 161 -6.65 -7.49 -30.22
C LEU A 161 -5.92 -6.77 -29.09
N ASN A 162 -6.48 -6.76 -27.88
CA ASN A 162 -5.91 -6.03 -26.76
C ASN A 162 -4.53 -6.59 -26.36
N ASP A 163 -3.61 -5.67 -26.04
CA ASP A 163 -2.32 -6.00 -25.44
C ASP A 163 -2.47 -6.10 -23.92
N PHE A 164 -2.44 -7.32 -23.38
CA PHE A 164 -2.56 -7.56 -21.95
C PHE A 164 -1.25 -7.41 -21.17
N THR A 165 -0.16 -6.96 -21.80
CA THR A 165 1.16 -6.76 -21.15
C THR A 165 1.05 -5.87 -19.92
N SER A 166 0.29 -4.78 -20.03
CA SER A 166 0.05 -3.83 -18.93
C SER A 166 -0.58 -4.52 -17.70
N ILE A 167 -1.55 -5.41 -17.90
CA ILE A 167 -2.20 -6.17 -16.83
C ILE A 167 -1.19 -7.13 -16.15
N VAL A 168 -0.42 -7.87 -16.95
CA VAL A 168 0.63 -8.78 -16.44
C VAL A 168 1.68 -8.03 -15.62
N VAL A 169 2.09 -6.84 -16.07
CA VAL A 169 3.05 -5.99 -15.36
C VAL A 169 2.48 -5.54 -14.01
N LYS A 170 1.22 -5.11 -13.94
CA LYS A 170 0.58 -4.67 -12.68
C LYS A 170 0.47 -5.82 -11.66
N TYR A 171 0.02 -6.99 -12.08
CA TYR A 171 0.01 -8.18 -11.21
C TYR A 171 1.43 -8.58 -10.76
N SER A 172 2.40 -8.55 -11.67
CA SER A 172 3.79 -8.87 -11.35
C SER A 172 4.38 -7.90 -10.33
N LYS A 173 4.13 -6.59 -10.49
CA LYS A 173 4.59 -5.54 -9.56
C LYS A 173 4.00 -5.72 -8.17
N THR A 174 2.72 -6.05 -8.09
CA THR A 174 2.05 -6.41 -6.83
C THR A 174 2.84 -7.49 -6.09
N LEU A 175 3.14 -8.60 -6.76
CA LEU A 175 3.91 -9.68 -6.16
C LEU A 175 5.34 -9.26 -5.81
N GLU A 176 6.01 -8.48 -6.67
CA GLU A 176 7.36 -7.99 -6.37
C GLU A 176 7.43 -7.14 -5.08
N TYR A 177 6.41 -6.34 -4.79
CA TYR A 177 6.35 -5.59 -3.54
C TYR A 177 6.11 -6.51 -2.34
N GLU A 178 5.11 -7.38 -2.44
CA GLU A 178 4.71 -8.23 -1.31
C GLU A 178 5.71 -9.33 -1.00
N ILE A 179 6.31 -9.95 -2.02
CA ILE A 179 7.34 -10.98 -1.86
C ILE A 179 8.59 -10.37 -1.23
N TYR A 180 9.00 -9.17 -1.65
CA TYR A 180 10.13 -8.50 -1.03
C TYR A 180 9.85 -8.17 0.44
N ALA A 181 8.68 -7.61 0.75
CA ALA A 181 8.31 -7.31 2.13
C ALA A 181 8.23 -8.57 3.01
N PHE A 182 7.65 -9.65 2.48
CA PHE A 182 7.60 -10.96 3.13
C PHE A 182 9.01 -11.53 3.36
N ALA A 183 9.84 -11.59 2.32
CA ALA A 183 11.18 -12.11 2.42
C ALA A 183 12.04 -11.31 3.41
N LYS A 184 11.95 -9.97 3.36
CA LYS A 184 12.63 -9.10 4.32
C LYS A 184 12.28 -9.48 5.76
N LYS A 185 11.00 -9.71 6.07
CA LYS A 185 10.55 -10.08 7.42
C LYS A 185 11.06 -11.47 7.83
N VAL A 186 10.97 -12.46 6.94
CA VAL A 186 11.46 -13.82 7.17
C VAL A 186 12.97 -13.84 7.42
N LEU A 187 13.74 -13.14 6.59
CA LEU A 187 15.19 -13.06 6.70
C LEU A 187 15.62 -12.33 7.98
N LEU A 188 14.99 -11.21 8.32
CA LEU A 188 15.26 -10.53 9.59
C LEU A 188 15.01 -11.44 10.80
N LYS A 189 13.91 -12.21 10.78
CA LYS A 189 13.62 -13.18 11.85
C LYS A 189 14.68 -14.27 11.96
N ALA A 190 15.21 -14.75 10.82
CA ALA A 190 16.32 -15.70 10.81
C ALA A 190 17.59 -15.06 11.40
N CYS A 191 17.95 -13.84 10.96
CA CYS A 191 19.10 -13.10 11.48
C CYS A 191 18.99 -12.78 12.98
N MET A 192 17.79 -12.57 13.51
CA MET A 192 17.58 -12.39 14.94
C MET A 192 17.91 -13.64 15.76
N LYS A 193 17.76 -14.84 15.16
CA LYS A 193 18.12 -16.11 15.79
C LYS A 193 19.59 -16.45 15.58
N ASP A 194 20.14 -16.11 14.43
CA ASP A 194 21.54 -16.29 14.09
C ASP A 194 22.08 -15.05 13.35
N PRO A 195 22.77 -14.14 14.08
CA PRO A 195 23.35 -12.94 13.48
C PRO A 195 24.43 -13.22 12.44
N SER A 196 25.06 -14.40 12.43
CA SER A 196 26.10 -14.74 11.43
C SER A 196 25.53 -14.79 10.00
N LEU A 197 24.20 -14.96 9.87
CA LEU A 197 23.53 -14.95 8.58
C LEU A 197 23.66 -13.63 7.83
N TYR A 198 23.94 -12.50 8.49
CA TYR A 198 24.18 -11.23 7.78
C TYR A 198 25.33 -11.32 6.79
N ASP A 199 26.33 -12.16 7.07
CA ASP A 199 27.51 -12.38 6.23
C ASP A 199 27.34 -13.57 5.26
N LEU A 200 26.14 -14.17 5.22
CA LEU A 200 25.82 -15.25 4.29
C LEU A 200 25.99 -14.77 2.85
N THR A 201 26.91 -15.40 2.13
CA THR A 201 27.16 -15.11 0.72
C THR A 201 26.16 -15.82 -0.18
N TYR A 202 25.71 -15.13 -1.23
CA TYR A 202 24.88 -15.72 -2.27
C TYR A 202 25.24 -15.15 -3.63
N ASN A 203 25.17 -16.00 -4.66
CA ASN A 203 25.52 -15.61 -6.02
C ASN A 203 24.27 -15.36 -6.87
N VAL A 204 24.25 -14.26 -7.59
CA VAL A 204 23.20 -13.90 -8.54
C VAL A 204 23.86 -13.51 -9.86
N GLN A 205 23.59 -14.29 -10.92
CA GLN A 205 24.09 -14.00 -12.27
C GLN A 205 25.62 -13.75 -12.32
N GLY A 206 26.39 -14.52 -11.55
CA GLY A 206 27.85 -14.40 -11.50
C GLY A 206 28.40 -13.29 -10.58
N LYS A 207 27.54 -12.51 -9.91
CA LYS A 207 27.95 -11.55 -8.88
C LYS A 207 27.70 -12.14 -7.48
N SER A 208 28.67 -12.00 -6.58
CA SER A 208 28.55 -12.38 -5.18
C SER A 208 28.01 -11.21 -4.37
N PHE A 209 27.02 -11.50 -3.51
CA PHE A 209 26.39 -10.58 -2.58
C PHE A 209 26.40 -11.18 -1.18
N ILE A 210 26.25 -10.36 -0.15
CA ILE A 210 25.98 -10.83 1.21
C ILE A 210 24.55 -10.50 1.61
N LEU A 211 23.98 -11.29 2.53
CA LEU A 211 22.59 -11.09 2.97
C LEU A 211 22.34 -9.67 3.50
N LYS A 212 23.35 -9.02 4.09
CA LYS A 212 23.26 -7.62 4.49
C LYS A 212 22.87 -6.67 3.35
N ASP A 213 23.33 -6.94 2.12
CA ASP A 213 23.03 -6.14 0.93
C ASP A 213 21.55 -6.20 0.55
N PHE A 214 20.85 -7.30 0.87
CA PHE A 214 19.42 -7.47 0.64
C PHE A 214 18.58 -6.33 1.22
N PHE A 215 19.01 -5.79 2.37
CA PHE A 215 18.23 -4.81 3.12
C PHE A 215 18.40 -3.38 2.60
N THR A 216 19.44 -3.12 1.81
CA THR A 216 19.72 -1.82 1.18
C THR A 216 19.45 -1.85 -0.32
N GLN A 217 19.57 -3.01 -0.97
CA GLN A 217 19.38 -3.20 -2.40
C GLN A 217 18.34 -4.31 -2.64
N LYS A 218 17.20 -3.95 -3.23
CA LYS A 218 16.15 -4.92 -3.56
C LYS A 218 16.63 -5.89 -4.64
N PRO A 219 16.76 -7.20 -4.35
CA PRO A 219 17.19 -8.17 -5.35
C PRO A 219 16.02 -8.61 -6.25
N ASN A 220 16.33 -9.31 -7.34
CA ASN A 220 15.31 -9.87 -8.24
C ASN A 220 14.56 -11.05 -7.59
N LEU A 221 13.38 -11.41 -8.14
CA LEU A 221 12.54 -12.49 -7.61
C LEU A 221 13.24 -13.85 -7.55
N GLY A 222 14.12 -14.15 -8.52
CA GLY A 222 14.89 -15.40 -8.54
C GLY A 222 15.85 -15.49 -7.35
N SER A 223 16.56 -14.41 -7.06
CA SER A 223 17.44 -14.30 -5.89
C SER A 223 16.67 -14.42 -4.58
N ILE A 224 15.49 -13.80 -4.47
CA ILE A 224 14.64 -13.93 -3.27
C ILE A 224 14.23 -15.39 -3.07
N LYS A 225 13.78 -16.07 -4.15
CA LYS A 225 13.40 -17.49 -4.12
C LYS A 225 14.57 -18.37 -3.69
N PHE A 226 15.78 -18.11 -4.20
CA PHE A 226 16.98 -18.83 -3.83
C PHE A 226 17.33 -18.65 -2.35
N LEU A 227 17.41 -17.40 -1.88
CA LEU A 227 17.72 -17.06 -0.49
C LEU A 227 16.74 -17.70 0.48
N LEU A 228 15.44 -17.56 0.23
CA LEU A 228 14.41 -18.14 1.09
C LEU A 228 14.53 -19.66 1.22
N ARG A 229 15.11 -20.36 0.23
CA ARG A 229 15.32 -21.81 0.24
C ARG A 229 16.69 -22.24 0.75
N HIS A 230 17.58 -21.31 1.07
CA HIS A 230 18.91 -21.63 1.55
C HIS A 230 18.85 -22.41 2.88
N GLU A 231 19.64 -23.47 3.02
CA GLU A 231 19.59 -24.37 4.18
C GLU A 231 19.84 -23.63 5.50
N ASN A 232 20.88 -22.77 5.52
CA ASN A 232 21.19 -21.90 6.66
C ASN A 232 20.06 -20.91 7.03
N ILE A 233 19.16 -20.59 6.10
CA ILE A 233 17.98 -19.77 6.42
C ILE A 233 16.84 -20.67 6.91
N GLN A 234 16.60 -21.77 6.20
CA GLN A 234 15.51 -22.71 6.45
C GLN A 234 15.59 -23.37 7.82
N CYS A 235 16.78 -23.66 8.35
CA CYS A 235 16.94 -24.25 9.69
C CYS A 235 16.40 -23.36 10.83
N HIS A 236 16.23 -22.06 10.60
CA HIS A 236 15.66 -21.13 11.57
C HIS A 236 14.15 -20.89 11.38
N LEU A 237 13.54 -21.47 10.34
CA LEU A 237 12.13 -21.31 10.01
C LEU A 237 11.28 -22.44 10.63
N GLY A 238 10.02 -22.15 10.93
CA GLY A 238 9.08 -23.18 11.39
C GLY A 238 8.60 -24.07 10.23
N LYS A 239 8.24 -25.32 10.53
CA LYS A 239 7.80 -26.34 9.55
C LYS A 239 6.75 -25.82 8.55
N SER A 240 5.72 -25.10 9.04
CA SER A 240 4.66 -24.54 8.19
C SER A 240 5.20 -23.52 7.17
N LEU A 241 6.11 -22.63 7.59
CA LEU A 241 6.70 -21.62 6.72
C LEU A 241 7.65 -22.25 5.69
N THR A 242 8.48 -23.20 6.12
CA THR A 242 9.35 -23.98 5.24
C THR A 242 8.57 -24.74 4.17
N GLN A 243 7.48 -25.42 4.54
CA GLN A 243 6.61 -26.12 3.61
C GLN A 243 5.97 -25.16 2.61
N PHE A 244 5.48 -24.00 3.06
CA PHE A 244 4.93 -22.97 2.18
C PHE A 244 5.97 -22.47 1.16
N ILE A 245 7.19 -22.13 1.61
CA ILE A 245 8.26 -21.62 0.74
C ILE A 245 8.66 -22.67 -0.31
N ASN A 246 8.84 -23.92 0.10
CA ASN A 246 9.37 -24.97 -0.76
C ASN A 246 8.35 -25.50 -1.78
N TYR A 247 7.05 -25.46 -1.48
CA TYR A 247 6.02 -26.03 -2.34
C TYR A 247 5.15 -24.96 -3.02
N PRO A 248 4.06 -24.44 -2.40
CA PRO A 248 3.13 -23.54 -3.08
C PRO A 248 3.84 -22.28 -3.59
N PHE A 249 4.62 -21.60 -2.74
CA PHE A 249 5.31 -20.37 -3.12
C PHE A 249 6.25 -20.57 -4.31
N SER A 250 7.08 -21.62 -4.26
CA SER A 250 8.05 -21.89 -5.32
C SER A 250 7.40 -22.27 -6.65
N LYS A 251 6.30 -23.03 -6.61
CA LYS A 251 5.50 -23.41 -7.79
C LYS A 251 4.88 -22.17 -8.43
N SER A 252 4.17 -21.35 -7.64
CA SER A 252 3.51 -20.16 -8.16
C SER A 252 4.53 -19.19 -8.77
N LEU A 253 5.67 -18.98 -8.10
CA LEU A 253 6.72 -18.10 -8.61
C LEU A 253 7.26 -18.52 -9.97
N THR A 254 7.43 -19.82 -10.22
CA THR A 254 7.86 -20.31 -11.53
C THR A 254 6.84 -19.95 -12.61
N LEU A 255 5.55 -20.23 -12.38
CA LEU A 255 4.48 -19.89 -13.32
C LEU A 255 4.43 -18.39 -13.63
N ILE A 256 4.56 -17.55 -12.60
CA ILE A 256 4.55 -16.09 -12.75
C ILE A 256 5.77 -15.60 -13.53
N GLN A 257 6.95 -16.16 -13.27
CA GLN A 257 8.17 -15.79 -13.97
C GLN A 257 8.11 -16.15 -15.45
N GLU A 258 7.57 -17.32 -15.80
CA GLU A 258 7.38 -17.75 -17.19
C GLU A 258 6.49 -16.77 -17.95
N ILE A 259 5.27 -16.51 -17.46
CA ILE A 259 4.30 -15.61 -18.10
C ILE A 259 4.86 -14.19 -18.25
N ARG A 260 5.51 -13.66 -17.20
CA ARG A 260 6.06 -12.31 -17.23
C ARG A 260 7.24 -12.18 -18.20
N ASN A 261 8.17 -13.13 -18.18
CA ASN A 261 9.35 -13.05 -19.03
C ASN A 261 8.97 -13.10 -20.51
N GLU A 262 8.01 -13.96 -20.87
CA GLU A 262 7.47 -14.00 -22.23
C GLU A 262 6.75 -12.69 -22.61
N ALA A 263 5.88 -12.18 -21.72
CA ALA A 263 5.15 -10.93 -21.94
C ALA A 263 6.07 -9.71 -22.17
N VAL A 264 7.22 -9.65 -21.47
CA VAL A 264 8.12 -8.50 -21.53
C VAL A 264 9.15 -8.60 -22.66
N HIS A 265 9.55 -9.81 -23.06
CA HIS A 265 10.71 -9.99 -23.96
C HIS A 265 10.42 -10.73 -25.27
N ALA A 266 9.29 -11.42 -25.40
CA ALA A 266 9.05 -12.32 -26.52
C ALA A 266 7.73 -12.06 -27.26
N LYS A 267 6.60 -12.02 -26.56
CA LYS A 267 5.27 -11.98 -27.17
C LYS A 267 4.24 -11.37 -26.23
N ALA A 268 3.29 -10.61 -26.79
CA ALA A 268 2.14 -10.11 -26.04
C ALA A 268 1.37 -11.28 -25.37
N PRO A 269 1.04 -11.18 -24.08
CA PRO A 269 0.38 -12.25 -23.35
C PRO A 269 -1.07 -12.41 -23.81
N SER A 270 -1.52 -13.66 -23.89
CA SER A 270 -2.89 -14.02 -24.18
C SER A 270 -3.81 -13.82 -22.97
N LEU A 271 -5.11 -13.66 -23.23
CA LEU A 271 -6.13 -13.60 -22.17
C LEU A 271 -6.08 -14.83 -21.24
N ASN A 272 -5.74 -16.02 -21.78
CA ASN A 272 -5.62 -17.24 -21.00
C ASN A 272 -4.44 -17.17 -20.01
N GLU A 273 -3.30 -16.63 -20.42
CA GLU A 273 -2.14 -16.45 -19.54
C GLU A 273 -2.43 -15.43 -18.44
N VAL A 274 -3.12 -14.34 -18.79
CA VAL A 274 -3.57 -13.34 -17.81
C VAL A 274 -4.53 -13.97 -16.80
N LYS A 275 -5.51 -14.76 -17.26
CA LYS A 275 -6.46 -15.46 -16.37
C LYS A 275 -5.76 -16.48 -15.47
N LYS A 276 -4.77 -17.23 -15.99
CA LYS A 276 -3.94 -18.13 -15.16
C LYS A 276 -3.19 -17.36 -14.08
N LEU A 277 -2.54 -16.25 -14.44
CA LEU A 277 -1.82 -15.39 -13.50
C LEU A 277 -2.77 -14.83 -12.43
N ARG A 278 -3.92 -14.31 -12.84
CA ARG A 278 -4.97 -13.81 -11.96
C ARG A 278 -5.45 -14.88 -10.99
N ASN A 279 -5.76 -16.08 -11.47
CA ASN A 279 -6.27 -17.18 -10.66
C ASN A 279 -5.25 -17.61 -9.60
N GLU A 280 -3.96 -17.66 -9.95
CA GLU A 280 -2.88 -17.99 -9.01
C GLU A 280 -2.70 -16.89 -7.94
N ILE A 281 -2.75 -15.62 -8.33
CA ILE A 281 -2.55 -14.49 -7.42
C ILE A 281 -3.74 -14.34 -6.47
N LEU A 282 -4.96 -14.30 -7.02
CA LEU A 282 -6.18 -13.99 -6.28
C LEU A 282 -6.88 -15.23 -5.69
N GLY A 283 -6.50 -16.44 -6.12
CA GLY A 283 -7.10 -17.68 -5.62
C GLY A 283 -8.53 -17.88 -6.08
N ILE A 284 -8.84 -17.61 -7.35
CA ILE A 284 -10.19 -17.73 -7.89
C ILE A 284 -10.62 -19.21 -8.01
N GLU A 285 -9.69 -20.08 -8.42
CA GLU A 285 -9.91 -21.51 -8.61
C GLU A 285 -9.06 -22.36 -7.65
N GLY A 286 -8.49 -21.73 -6.62
CA GLY A 286 -7.54 -22.38 -5.73
C GLY A 286 -7.07 -21.48 -4.60
N VAL A 287 -5.92 -21.81 -4.02
CA VAL A 287 -5.36 -21.03 -2.91
C VAL A 287 -4.65 -19.79 -3.47
N SER A 288 -5.04 -18.61 -2.99
CA SER A 288 -4.38 -17.34 -3.35
C SER A 288 -2.94 -17.33 -2.85
N LEU A 289 -1.98 -17.20 -3.79
CA LEU A 289 -0.58 -16.96 -3.44
C LEU A 289 -0.44 -15.68 -2.61
N LEU A 290 -1.08 -14.60 -3.06
CA LEU A 290 -0.96 -13.28 -2.43
C LEU A 290 -1.48 -13.29 -0.99
N LYS A 291 -2.67 -13.87 -0.76
CA LYS A 291 -3.23 -14.04 0.59
C LYS A 291 -2.35 -14.90 1.48
N SER A 292 -1.75 -15.96 0.93
CA SER A 292 -0.85 -16.86 1.67
C SER A 292 0.44 -16.13 2.09
N ILE A 293 1.04 -15.36 1.18
CA ILE A 293 2.20 -14.49 1.47
C ILE A 293 1.86 -13.54 2.61
N LEU A 294 0.72 -12.85 2.54
CA LEU A 294 0.31 -11.88 3.56
C LEU A 294 0.05 -12.54 4.92
N THR A 295 -0.59 -13.71 4.94
CA THR A 295 -0.87 -14.47 6.16
C THR A 295 0.44 -14.89 6.85
N HIS A 296 1.39 -15.42 6.07
CA HIS A 296 2.70 -15.79 6.60
C HIS A 296 3.54 -14.55 6.99
N LYS A 297 3.40 -13.43 6.26
CA LYS A 297 4.02 -12.14 6.60
C LYS A 297 3.48 -11.60 7.92
N GLU A 298 2.22 -11.85 8.26
CA GLU A 298 1.65 -11.40 9.53
C GLU A 298 2.22 -12.20 10.72
N ILE A 299 2.31 -13.52 10.58
CA ILE A 299 2.73 -14.46 11.64
C ILE A 299 4.26 -14.50 11.83
N SER A 300 5.03 -14.24 10.76
CA SER A 300 6.50 -14.22 10.80
C SER A 300 7.00 -13.05 11.62
#